data_AF-V5GE15-F1
#
_entry.id   AF-V5GE15-F1
#
_cell.length_a   1.000
_cell.length_b   1.000
_cell.length_c   1.000
_cell.angle_alpha   90.00
_cell.angle_beta   90.00
_cell.angle_gamma   90.00
#
_symmetry.space_group_name_H-M   'P 1'
#
loop_
_entity.id
_entity.type
_entity.pdbx_description
1 polymer ?
#
loop_
_entity_poly.entity_id
_entity_poly.type
_entity_poly.pdbx_seq_one_letter_code
_entity_poly.pdbx_strand_id
1 'polypeptide(L)'
;ENHKETVSFITAVSNFTASFLKNILPKFSETFEQFLIFTVNSLKNYAVTLNVVSDKCVEILHFLIVQNACHLMKAIEKLDKFPQDSKFDSVRNVHTKIKYENAEASLEDEINFFLQHEDDST
;
A
#
# COMPACT_ATOMS: atom_id res chain seq x y z
N GLU A 1 -9.64 14.06 28.94
CA GLU A 1 -10.60 14.18 27.81
C GLU A 1 -9.93 14.20 26.44
N ASN A 2 -8.89 14.99 26.23
CA ASN A 2 -8.22 15.20 24.93
C ASN A 2 -7.75 13.92 24.17
N HIS A 3 -7.25 12.89 24.88
CA HIS A 3 -6.80 11.64 24.24
C HIS A 3 -7.93 10.81 23.64
N LYS A 4 -9.09 10.74 24.31
CA LYS A 4 -10.24 9.95 23.86
C LYS A 4 -10.86 10.56 22.60
N GLU A 5 -10.96 11.89 22.55
CA GLU A 5 -11.43 12.62 21.38
C GLU A 5 -10.49 12.44 20.19
N THR A 6 -9.17 12.51 20.42
CA THR A 6 -8.16 12.28 19.39
C THR A 6 -8.28 10.87 18.80
N VAL A 7 -8.37 9.84 19.65
CA VAL A 7 -8.56 8.45 19.19
C VAL A 7 -9.85 8.30 18.40
N SER A 8 -10.96 8.85 18.89
CA SER A 8 -12.26 8.80 18.21
C SER A 8 -12.22 9.47 16.84
N PHE A 9 -11.57 10.63 16.73
CA PHE A 9 -11.40 11.35 15.47
C PHE A 9 -10.57 10.56 14.47
N ILE A 10 -9.42 10.04 14.90
CA ILE A 10 -8.53 9.23 14.07
C ILE A 10 -9.26 7.98 13.55
N THR A 11 -10.02 7.28 14.40
CA THR A 11 -10.83 6.13 13.99
C THR A 11 -11.90 6.53 12.96
N ALA A 12 -12.60 7.65 13.17
CA ALA A 12 -13.62 8.14 12.24
C ALA A 12 -13.03 8.46 10.86
N VAL A 13 -11.89 9.17 10.82
CA VAL A 13 -11.18 9.49 9.58
C VAL A 13 -10.74 8.22 8.86
N SER A 14 -10.15 7.27 9.58
CA SER A 14 -9.67 6.01 8.99
C SER A 14 -10.81 5.19 8.38
N ASN A 15 -11.98 5.17 9.04
CA ASN A 15 -13.18 4.52 8.52
C ASN A 15 -13.75 5.22 7.29
N PHE A 16 -13.77 6.55 7.30
CA PHE A 16 -14.17 7.35 6.15
C PHE A 16 -13.24 7.08 4.97
N THR A 17 -11.93 7.13 5.16
CA THR A 17 -10.93 6.86 4.11
C THR A 17 -11.11 5.47 3.53
N ALA A 18 -11.25 4.43 4.37
CA ALA A 18 -11.50 3.06 3.89
C ALA A 18 -12.77 2.99 3.02
N SER A 19 -13.84 3.66 3.44
CA SER A 19 -15.11 3.67 2.71
C SER A 19 -15.01 4.47 1.41
N PHE A 20 -14.34 5.61 1.42
CA PHE A 20 -14.09 6.44 0.24
C PHE A 20 -13.31 5.66 -0.82
N LEU A 21 -12.21 5.03 -0.43
CA LEU A 21 -11.38 4.23 -1.32
C LEU A 21 -12.16 3.05 -1.92
N LYS A 22 -12.93 2.32 -1.11
CA LYS A 22 -13.77 1.21 -1.57
C LYS A 22 -14.79 1.62 -2.64
N ASN A 23 -15.29 2.85 -2.58
CA ASN A 23 -16.29 3.35 -3.54
C ASN A 23 -15.69 4.02 -4.78
N ILE A 24 -14.53 4.67 -4.65
CA ILE A 24 -13.90 5.44 -5.72
C ILE A 24 -13.03 4.56 -6.61
N LEU A 25 -12.25 3.66 -6.01
CA LEU A 25 -11.25 2.87 -6.74
C LEU A 25 -11.82 2.10 -7.94
N PRO A 26 -13.00 1.43 -7.85
CA PRO A 26 -13.55 0.70 -9.00
C PRO A 26 -13.92 1.58 -10.20
N LYS A 27 -14.11 2.89 -9.98
CA LYS A 27 -14.54 3.84 -11.02
C LYS A 27 -13.41 4.73 -11.54
N PHE A 28 -12.35 4.88 -10.75
CA PHE A 28 -11.29 5.87 -10.99
C PHE A 28 -9.89 5.27 -10.74
N SER A 29 -9.69 3.99 -11.05
CA SER A 29 -8.43 3.28 -10.79
C SER A 29 -7.24 3.97 -11.44
N GLU A 30 -7.34 4.40 -12.70
CA GLU A 30 -6.27 5.09 -13.42
C GLU A 30 -5.83 6.40 -12.74
N THR A 31 -6.79 7.22 -12.31
CA THR A 31 -6.48 8.44 -11.57
C THR A 31 -5.85 8.11 -10.22
N PHE A 32 -6.33 7.05 -9.57
CA PHE A 32 -5.83 6.64 -8.27
C PHE A 32 -4.42 6.04 -8.32
N GLU A 33 -4.03 5.38 -9.42
CA GLU A 33 -2.68 4.82 -9.61
C GLU A 33 -1.60 5.86 -9.35
N GLN A 34 -1.81 7.11 -9.79
CA GLN A 34 -0.88 8.22 -9.59
C GLN A 34 -0.63 8.55 -8.10
N PHE A 35 -1.63 8.32 -7.25
CA PHE A 35 -1.56 8.58 -5.81
C PHE A 35 -1.27 7.32 -4.98
N LEU A 36 -1.20 6.15 -5.62
CA LEU A 36 -1.09 4.87 -4.92
C LEU A 36 0.20 4.79 -4.09
N ILE A 37 1.34 5.15 -4.68
CA ILE A 37 2.66 5.08 -4.01
C ILE A 37 2.65 5.92 -2.73
N PHE A 38 2.24 7.19 -2.84
CA PHE A 38 2.12 8.09 -1.69
C PHE A 38 1.17 7.53 -0.62
N THR A 39 0.01 7.03 -1.04
CA THR A 39 -1.02 6.49 -0.13
C THR A 39 -0.50 5.26 0.61
N VAL A 40 0.09 4.30 -0.10
CA VAL A 40 0.62 3.06 0.46
C VAL A 40 1.76 3.34 1.42
N ASN A 41 2.72 4.21 1.05
CA ASN A 41 3.84 4.55 1.93
C ASN A 41 3.36 5.27 3.20
N SER A 42 2.36 6.15 3.09
CA SER A 42 1.74 6.78 4.26
C SER A 42 1.04 5.75 5.16
N LEU A 43 0.25 4.84 4.59
CA LEU A 43 -0.45 3.80 5.35
C LEU A 43 0.50 2.80 6.00
N LYS A 44 1.60 2.41 5.33
CA LYS A 44 2.67 1.58 5.91
C LYS A 44 3.24 2.25 7.16
N ASN A 45 3.62 3.53 7.04
CA ASN A 45 4.19 4.29 8.15
C ASN A 45 3.21 4.42 9.31
N TYR A 46 1.93 4.74 9.05
CA TYR A 46 0.92 4.80 10.11
C TYR A 46 0.64 3.44 10.74
N ALA A 47 0.62 2.37 9.96
CA ALA A 47 0.41 1.02 10.48
C ALA A 47 1.52 0.56 11.43
N VAL A 48 2.75 1.05 11.24
CA VAL A 48 3.90 0.75 12.10
C VAL A 48 3.98 1.69 13.31
N THR A 49 3.69 2.97 13.13
CA THR A 49 3.92 4.01 14.15
C THR A 49 2.72 4.24 15.07
N LEU A 50 1.49 3.97 14.61
CA LEU A 50 0.25 4.29 15.32
C LEU A 50 -0.57 3.02 15.55
N ASN A 51 -0.36 2.37 16.70
CA ASN A 51 -1.07 1.13 17.06
C ASN A 51 -2.60 1.25 16.97
N VAL A 52 -3.17 2.41 17.31
CA VAL A 52 -4.62 2.66 17.31
C VAL A 52 -5.26 2.49 15.93
N VAL A 53 -4.52 2.73 14.85
CA VAL A 53 -5.02 2.59 13.47
C VAL A 53 -4.34 1.47 12.69
N SER A 54 -3.46 0.71 13.34
CA SER A 54 -2.64 -0.30 12.67
C SER A 54 -3.47 -1.25 11.84
N ASP A 55 -4.48 -1.86 12.45
CA ASP A 55 -5.35 -2.83 11.79
C ASP A 55 -6.15 -2.20 10.64
N LYS A 56 -6.59 -0.94 10.80
CA LYS A 56 -7.36 -0.24 9.75
C LYS A 56 -6.47 0.12 8.57
N CYS A 57 -5.25 0.57 8.82
CA CYS A 57 -4.26 0.83 7.76
C CYS A 57 -3.92 -0.45 7.00
N VAL A 58 -3.72 -1.57 7.72
CA VAL A 58 -3.48 -2.89 7.10
C VAL A 58 -4.70 -3.35 6.30
N GLU A 59 -5.92 -3.14 6.80
CA GLU A 59 -7.15 -3.44 6.05
C GLU A 59 -7.21 -2.66 4.73
N ILE A 60 -6.89 -1.36 4.76
CA ILE A 60 -6.88 -0.53 3.55
C ILE A 60 -5.78 -1.01 2.58
N LEU A 61 -4.58 -1.32 3.09
CA LEU A 61 -3.51 -1.89 2.27
C LEU A 61 -3.92 -3.22 1.65
N HIS A 62 -4.61 -4.08 2.38
CA HIS A 62 -5.16 -5.33 1.85
C HIS A 62 -6.19 -5.08 0.75
N PHE A 63 -7.09 -4.11 0.93
CA PHE A 63 -8.03 -3.71 -0.11
C PHE A 63 -7.30 -3.24 -1.38
N LEU A 64 -6.30 -2.37 -1.25
CA LEU A 64 -5.57 -1.81 -2.38
C LEU A 64 -4.71 -2.85 -3.11
N ILE A 65 -3.91 -3.61 -2.36
CA ILE A 65 -2.85 -4.45 -2.93
C ILE A 65 -3.32 -5.87 -3.24
N VAL A 66 -4.19 -6.44 -2.39
CA VAL A 66 -4.64 -7.84 -2.55
C VAL A 66 -5.92 -7.88 -3.37
N GLN A 67 -6.94 -7.13 -2.98
CA GLN A 67 -8.27 -7.23 -3.61
C GLN A 67 -8.34 -6.52 -4.97
N ASN A 68 -7.54 -5.46 -5.17
CA ASN A 68 -7.52 -4.70 -6.41
C ASN A 68 -6.20 -4.82 -7.17
N ALA A 69 -5.45 -5.89 -6.92
CA ALA A 69 -4.18 -6.21 -7.58
C ALA A 69 -4.27 -6.09 -9.11
N CYS A 70 -5.33 -6.65 -9.70
CA CYS A 70 -5.53 -6.67 -11.15
C CYS A 70 -5.75 -5.27 -11.76
N HIS A 71 -6.26 -4.32 -10.98
CA HIS A 71 -6.57 -2.97 -11.44
C HIS A 71 -5.43 -1.98 -11.20
N LEU A 72 -4.49 -2.34 -10.32
CA LEU A 72 -3.41 -1.45 -9.86
C LEU A 72 -2.02 -2.06 -10.09
N MET A 73 -1.92 -3.13 -10.89
CA MET A 73 -0.73 -3.97 -11.00
C MET A 73 0.55 -3.15 -11.28
N LYS A 74 0.49 -2.25 -12.26
CA LYS A 74 1.61 -1.39 -12.66
C LYS A 74 2.06 -0.46 -11.54
N ALA A 75 1.11 0.08 -10.79
CA ALA A 75 1.42 0.96 -9.67
C ALA A 75 1.93 0.17 -8.45
N ILE A 76 1.45 -1.08 -8.26
CA ILE A 76 1.89 -1.97 -7.18
C ILE A 76 3.33 -2.42 -7.38
N GLU A 77 3.73 -2.73 -8.61
CA GLU A 77 5.10 -3.12 -8.97
C GLU A 77 6.16 -2.09 -8.52
N LYS A 78 5.81 -0.81 -8.62
CA LYS A 78 6.66 0.33 -8.24
C LYS A 78 6.75 0.57 -6.73
N LEU A 79 5.99 -0.15 -5.90
CA LEU A 79 6.02 0.04 -4.46
C LEU A 79 7.30 -0.48 -3.82
N ASP A 80 7.69 0.19 -2.74
CA ASP A 80 8.74 -0.28 -1.84
C ASP A 80 8.30 -1.51 -1.05
N LYS A 81 9.28 -2.34 -0.68
CA LYS A 81 9.05 -3.54 0.14
C LYS A 81 8.24 -3.24 1.40
N PHE A 82 7.36 -4.17 1.74
CA PHE A 82 6.56 -4.12 2.96
C PHE A 82 7.35 -4.60 4.19
N PRO A 83 7.00 -4.12 5.41
CA PRO A 83 7.66 -4.56 6.63
C PRO A 83 7.60 -6.07 6.86
N GLN A 84 8.62 -6.60 7.54
CA GLN A 84 8.70 -8.00 8.00
C GLN A 84 7.93 -8.18 9.32
N ASP A 85 6.64 -7.84 9.29
CA ASP A 85 5.70 -8.04 10.39
C ASP A 85 4.53 -8.88 9.86
N SER A 86 4.07 -9.84 10.68
CA SER A 86 3.04 -10.82 10.32
C SER A 86 1.74 -10.18 9.83
N LYS A 87 1.40 -8.97 10.32
CA LYS A 87 0.18 -8.28 9.88
C LYS A 87 0.22 -7.90 8.39
N PHE A 88 1.41 -7.79 7.80
CA PHE A 88 1.58 -7.46 6.38
C PHE A 88 1.76 -8.69 5.49
N ASP A 89 1.75 -9.92 6.01
CA ASP A 89 2.12 -11.11 5.25
C ASP A 89 1.32 -11.26 3.94
N SER A 90 0.01 -11.09 3.99
CA SER A 90 -0.85 -11.19 2.80
C SER A 90 -0.50 -10.12 1.76
N VAL A 91 -0.34 -8.87 2.21
CA VAL A 91 0.01 -7.73 1.35
C VAL A 91 1.40 -7.91 0.73
N ARG A 92 2.38 -8.31 1.55
CA ARG A 92 3.76 -8.54 1.14
C ARG A 92 3.85 -9.68 0.13
N ASN A 93 3.15 -10.79 0.37
CA ASN A 93 3.13 -11.93 -0.54
C ASN A 93 2.60 -11.54 -1.92
N VAL A 94 1.50 -10.77 -2.00
CA VAL A 94 0.96 -10.32 -3.28
C VAL A 94 1.89 -9.32 -3.96
N HIS A 95 2.43 -8.35 -3.21
CA HIS A 95 3.40 -7.39 -3.74
C HIS A 95 4.64 -8.06 -4.32
N THR A 96 5.25 -8.99 -3.58
CA THR A 96 6.43 -9.74 -4.06
C THR A 96 6.12 -10.54 -5.31
N LYS A 97 4.94 -11.18 -5.39
CA LYS A 97 4.52 -11.90 -6.60
C LYS A 97 4.37 -10.99 -7.82
N ILE A 98 3.80 -9.80 -7.63
CA ILE A 98 3.62 -8.82 -8.71
C ILE A 98 4.96 -8.24 -9.14
N LYS A 99 5.82 -7.88 -8.19
CA LYS A 99 7.09 -7.22 -8.47
C LYS A 99 8.16 -8.13 -9.08
N TYR A 100 8.12 -9.43 -8.78
CA TYR A 100 9.18 -10.36 -9.17
C TYR A 100 8.68 -11.62 -9.89
N GLU A 101 7.43 -11.63 -10.37
CA GLU A 101 6.83 -12.75 -11.12
C GLU A 101 6.97 -14.16 -10.48
N ASN A 102 7.02 -14.23 -9.13
CA ASN A 102 7.31 -15.44 -8.32
C ASN A 102 8.78 -15.91 -8.26
N ALA A 103 9.75 -15.14 -8.73
CA ALA A 103 11.16 -15.37 -8.40
C ALA A 103 11.44 -14.94 -6.95
N GLU A 104 12.27 -15.69 -6.22
CA GLU A 104 12.90 -15.16 -5.01
C GLU A 104 13.80 -14.00 -5.44
N ALA A 105 13.34 -12.78 -5.24
CA ALA A 105 14.05 -11.58 -5.63
C ALA A 105 15.45 -11.55 -5.02
N SER A 106 16.46 -11.60 -5.88
CA SER A 106 17.85 -11.37 -5.50
C SER A 106 18.12 -9.86 -5.36
N LEU A 107 19.21 -9.51 -4.67
CA LEU A 107 19.68 -8.12 -4.62
C LEU A 107 19.99 -7.58 -6.03
N GLU A 108 20.44 -8.44 -6.95
CA GLU A 108 20.71 -8.07 -8.34
C GLU A 108 19.42 -7.73 -9.10
N ASP A 109 18.30 -8.40 -8.81
CA ASP A 109 16.99 -8.05 -9.39
C ASP A 109 16.52 -6.67 -8.91
N GLU A 110 16.77 -6.33 -7.64
CA GLU A 110 16.47 -4.99 -7.10
C GLU A 110 17.30 -3.89 -7.75
N ILE A 111 18.59 -4.12 -7.94
CA ILE A 111 19.49 -3.16 -8.61
C ILE A 111 19.06 -2.98 -10.07
N ASN A 112 18.79 -4.06 -10.79
CA ASN A 112 18.36 -3.99 -12.19
C ASN A 112 17.02 -3.27 -12.33
N PHE A 113 16.05 -3.54 -11.45
CA PHE A 113 14.77 -2.84 -11.45
C PHE A 113 14.94 -1.34 -11.19
N PHE A 114 15.80 -0.97 -10.25
CA PHE A 114 16.09 0.44 -9.94
C PHE A 114 16.72 1.16 -11.14
N LEU A 115 17.71 0.54 -11.78
CA LEU A 115 18.41 1.12 -12.94
C LEU A 115 17.50 1.27 -14.16
N GLN A 116 16.56 0.34 -14.39
CA GLN A 116 15.61 0.43 -15.50
C GLN A 116 14.61 1.58 -15.36
N HIS A 117 14.35 2.07 -14.15
CA HIS A 117 13.40 3.15 -13.90
C HIS A 117 14.01 4.56 -13.97
N GLU A 118 15.35 4.69 -14.10
CA GLU A 118 16.01 5.98 -14.31
C GLU A 118 15.99 6.44 -15.78
N ASP A 119 15.78 5.54 -16.75
CA ASP A 119 15.80 5.86 -18.18
C ASP A 119 14.49 6.52 -18.71
N ASP A 120 13.39 6.49 -17.95
CA ASP A 120 12.11 7.13 -18.35
C ASP A 120 12.01 8.62 -17.93
N SER A 121 13.13 9.22 -17.54
CA SER A 121 13.24 10.67 -17.27
C SER A 121 13.75 11.42 -18.51
N THR A 122 12.98 11.45 -19.60
CA THR A 122 13.18 12.43 -20.70
C THR A 122 11.91 13.15 -21.09
#